data_AF-A0A173DYP4-F1
#
_entry.id   AF-A0A173DYP4-F1
#
_cell.length_a   1.000
_cell.length_b   1.000
_cell.length_c   1.000
_cell.angle_alpha   90.00
_cell.angle_beta   90.00
_cell.angle_gamma   90.00
#
_symmetry.space_group_name_H-M   'P 1'
#
loop_
_entity.id
_entity.type
_entity.pdbx_description
1 polymer ?
#
loop_
_entity_poly.entity_id
_entity_poly.type
_entity_poly.pdbx_seq_one_letter_code
_entity_poly.pdbx_strand_id
1 'polypeptide(L)'
;MRGNKEIHSAIAQKPRSYARFVLRCVHSLSGIVFTLFLCEHIFTNMLASSYFLEGSGFVQLVSSFHRIPGLKAIEIVCLALPFLCHAILGIPYLFQACPNAGISRGSKPALLYARNIAYTWQRRTAWILLFGLIFHVVQFRFVCYPVYVELHGQTYYGVKIHPERYSAIVRGTHGMFTVNFSDPQKHTLRLDISDFEGSQVSRLSTHPYLLTPSIGTAFLYVVRNALGSLWVAVFYTVLVLAAAFHGFNGLWTFISRWGIVLPTRLQTGLRNVCYCAMVIVSAMGVSTIWNIYNMA
;
A
#
# COMPACT_ATOMS: atom_id res chain seq x y z
N MET A 1 9.72 58.30 0.86
CA MET A 1 9.65 57.20 -0.14
C MET A 1 9.95 55.78 0.39
N ARG A 2 10.39 55.57 1.66
CA ARG A 2 10.66 54.22 2.21
C ARG A 2 9.40 53.41 2.62
N GLY A 3 8.35 54.08 3.13
CA GLY A 3 7.14 53.41 3.62
C GLY A 3 6.29 52.71 2.54
N ASN A 4 6.28 53.21 1.30
CA ASN A 4 5.48 52.61 0.23
C ASN A 4 6.05 51.25 -0.24
N LYS A 5 7.38 51.09 -0.25
CA LYS A 5 8.02 49.81 -0.59
C LYS A 5 7.77 48.72 0.46
N GLU A 6 7.75 49.08 1.75
CA GLU A 6 7.45 48.12 2.81
C GLU A 6 6.00 47.65 2.78
N ILE A 7 5.04 48.57 2.55
CA ILE A 7 3.62 48.23 2.43
C ILE A 7 3.35 47.35 1.20
N HIS A 8 3.91 47.68 0.04
CA HIS A 8 3.81 46.83 -1.15
C HIS A 8 4.45 45.44 -0.94
N SER A 9 5.56 45.36 -0.18
CA SER A 9 6.20 44.08 0.16
C SER A 9 5.37 43.24 1.14
N ALA A 10 4.72 43.87 2.14
CA ALA A 10 3.88 43.19 3.12
C ALA A 10 2.57 42.67 2.49
N ILE A 11 1.97 43.46 1.59
CA ILE A 11 0.77 43.05 0.82
C ILE A 11 1.12 41.91 -0.13
N ALA A 12 2.28 41.93 -0.80
CA ALA A 12 2.73 40.83 -1.66
C ALA A 12 3.13 39.56 -0.89
N GLN A 13 3.59 39.68 0.37
CA GLN A 13 3.93 38.55 1.23
C GLN A 13 2.70 37.80 1.75
N LYS A 14 1.54 38.47 1.91
CA LYS A 14 0.32 37.88 2.48
C LYS A 14 -0.23 36.72 1.63
N PRO A 15 -0.46 36.85 0.31
CA PRO A 15 -0.91 35.74 -0.56
C PRO A 15 0.05 34.55 -0.56
N ARG A 16 1.37 34.82 -0.58
CA ARG A 16 2.41 33.79 -0.51
C ARG A 16 2.43 33.06 0.84
N SER A 17 1.98 33.69 1.91
CA SER A 17 1.80 33.05 3.23
C SER A 17 0.59 32.13 3.23
N TYR A 18 -0.56 32.59 2.71
CA TYR A 18 -1.77 31.78 2.61
C TYR A 18 -1.59 30.56 1.71
N ALA A 19 -0.95 30.72 0.54
CA ALA A 19 -0.67 29.59 -0.35
C ALA A 19 0.19 28.51 0.35
N ARG A 20 1.25 28.90 1.06
CA ARG A 20 2.06 27.96 1.85
C ARG A 20 1.27 27.28 2.97
N PHE A 21 0.35 27.99 3.59
CA PHE A 21 -0.54 27.40 4.58
C PHE A 21 -1.48 26.36 3.95
N VAL A 22 -2.16 26.71 2.85
CA VAL A 22 -3.05 25.81 2.11
C VAL A 22 -2.30 24.56 1.66
N LEU A 23 -1.08 24.69 1.11
CA LEU A 23 -0.28 23.54 0.69
C LEU A 23 0.07 22.60 1.85
N ARG A 24 0.34 23.13 3.06
CA ARG A 24 0.51 22.30 4.26
C ARG A 24 -0.77 21.56 4.64
N CYS A 25 -1.91 22.24 4.55
CA CYS A 25 -3.21 21.62 4.81
C CYS A 25 -3.51 20.51 3.80
N VAL A 26 -3.30 20.75 2.49
CA VAL A 26 -3.47 19.74 1.44
C VAL A 26 -2.58 18.52 1.68
N HIS A 27 -1.28 18.73 1.92
CA HIS A 27 -0.34 17.64 2.23
C HIS A 27 -0.78 16.82 3.46
N SER A 28 -1.26 17.51 4.51
CA SER A 28 -1.69 16.87 5.75
C SER A 28 -3.00 16.10 5.58
N LEU A 29 -3.98 16.67 4.87
CA LEU A 29 -5.28 16.06 4.63
C LEU A 29 -5.15 14.84 3.72
N SER A 30 -4.37 14.97 2.64
CA SER A 30 -4.12 13.87 1.72
C SER A 30 -3.40 12.70 2.39
N GLY A 31 -2.52 12.96 3.37
CA GLY A 31 -1.85 11.90 4.14
C GLY A 31 -2.81 11.02 4.97
N ILE A 32 -3.89 11.58 5.51
CA ILE A 32 -4.87 10.80 6.32
C ILE A 32 -5.63 9.81 5.45
N VAL A 33 -5.96 10.22 4.23
CA VAL A 33 -6.63 9.34 3.25
C VAL A 33 -5.80 8.05 3.08
N PHE A 34 -4.46 8.15 3.06
CA PHE A 34 -3.58 6.97 3.01
C PHE A 34 -3.52 6.18 4.29
N THR A 35 -3.60 6.81 5.46
CA THR A 35 -3.67 6.05 6.71
C THR A 35 -4.96 5.22 6.76
N LEU A 36 -6.09 5.76 6.30
CA LEU A 36 -7.35 5.03 6.22
C LEU A 36 -7.29 3.91 5.17
N PHE A 37 -6.76 4.22 3.98
CA PHE A 37 -6.53 3.21 2.95
C PHE A 37 -5.58 2.11 3.42
N LEU A 38 -4.52 2.44 4.16
CA LEU A 38 -3.59 1.46 4.72
C LEU A 38 -4.31 0.48 5.66
N CYS A 39 -5.23 0.96 6.51
CA CYS A 39 -6.00 0.11 7.39
C CYS A 39 -6.87 -0.89 6.61
N GLU A 40 -7.62 -0.40 5.60
CA GLU A 40 -8.42 -1.25 4.72
C GLU A 40 -7.54 -2.25 3.96
N HIS A 41 -6.45 -1.76 3.36
CA HIS A 41 -5.54 -2.56 2.57
C HIS A 41 -4.91 -3.71 3.38
N ILE A 42 -4.44 -3.43 4.60
CA ILE A 42 -3.87 -4.46 5.48
C ILE A 42 -4.95 -5.41 5.99
N PHE A 43 -6.16 -4.92 6.30
CA PHE A 43 -7.27 -5.77 6.71
C PHE A 43 -7.63 -6.76 5.60
N THR A 44 -7.85 -6.27 4.38
CA THR A 44 -8.18 -7.10 3.21
C THR A 44 -7.06 -8.11 2.95
N ASN A 45 -5.79 -7.67 2.90
CA ASN A 45 -4.66 -8.57 2.67
C ASN A 45 -4.52 -9.64 3.75
N MET A 46 -4.81 -9.35 5.01
CA MET A 46 -4.76 -10.34 6.08
C MET A 46 -5.68 -11.53 5.84
N LEU A 47 -6.83 -11.30 5.19
CA LEU A 47 -7.76 -12.36 4.82
C LEU A 47 -7.18 -13.34 3.80
N ALA A 48 -6.17 -12.95 3.01
CA ALA A 48 -5.48 -13.84 2.06
C ALA A 48 -4.69 -14.96 2.76
N SER A 49 -4.22 -14.67 3.98
CA SER A 49 -3.47 -15.60 4.83
C SER A 49 -4.33 -16.37 5.83
N SER A 50 -5.66 -16.21 5.79
CA SER A 50 -6.56 -16.85 6.75
C SER A 50 -6.48 -18.36 6.63
N TYR A 51 -6.04 -19.03 7.71
CA TYR A 51 -5.90 -20.48 7.76
C TYR A 51 -7.25 -21.20 7.64
N PHE A 52 -8.27 -20.72 8.37
CA PHE A 52 -9.59 -21.36 8.42
C PHE A 52 -10.44 -21.12 7.19
N LEU A 53 -10.27 -19.95 6.54
CA LEU A 53 -11.09 -19.55 5.40
C LEU A 53 -10.37 -19.72 4.06
N GLU A 54 -9.11 -20.16 4.08
CA GLU A 54 -8.24 -20.40 2.92
C GLU A 54 -8.29 -19.30 1.84
N GLY A 55 -8.42 -18.04 2.26
CA GLY A 55 -8.48 -16.88 1.36
C GLY A 55 -9.87 -16.52 0.83
N SER A 56 -10.94 -17.27 1.14
CA SER A 56 -12.30 -16.97 0.66
C SER A 56 -12.79 -15.57 1.05
N GLY A 57 -12.48 -15.09 2.25
CA GLY A 57 -12.80 -13.72 2.68
C GLY A 57 -12.11 -12.64 1.82
N PHE A 58 -10.84 -12.88 1.44
CA PHE A 58 -10.14 -12.01 0.51
C PHE A 58 -10.82 -12.00 -0.86
N VAL A 59 -11.16 -13.19 -1.39
CA VAL A 59 -11.81 -13.34 -2.69
C VAL A 59 -13.14 -12.60 -2.72
N GLN A 60 -13.97 -12.74 -1.67
CA GLN A 60 -15.26 -12.06 -1.57
C GLN A 60 -15.10 -10.54 -1.55
N LEU A 61 -14.18 -10.02 -0.73
CA LEU A 61 -14.00 -8.57 -0.57
C LEU A 61 -13.41 -7.92 -1.83
N VAL A 62 -12.36 -8.52 -2.41
CA VAL A 62 -11.77 -8.03 -3.65
C VAL A 62 -12.73 -8.12 -4.82
N SER A 63 -13.51 -9.21 -4.93
CA SER A 63 -14.55 -9.32 -5.97
C SER A 63 -15.63 -8.26 -5.79
N SER A 64 -15.97 -7.91 -4.54
CA SER A 64 -16.95 -6.85 -4.24
C SER A 64 -16.43 -5.46 -4.66
N PHE A 65 -15.15 -5.16 -4.45
CA PHE A 65 -14.56 -3.90 -4.92
C PHE A 65 -14.63 -3.75 -6.43
N HIS A 66 -14.36 -4.83 -7.18
CA HIS A 66 -14.41 -4.82 -8.65
C HIS A 66 -15.82 -4.73 -9.23
N ARG A 67 -16.86 -4.84 -8.40
CA ARG A 67 -18.26 -4.58 -8.80
C ARG A 67 -18.68 -3.14 -8.62
N ILE A 68 -17.86 -2.30 -7.97
CA ILE A 68 -18.19 -0.89 -7.73
C ILE A 68 -18.25 -0.13 -9.08
N PRO A 69 -19.37 0.52 -9.41
CA PRO A 69 -19.48 1.33 -10.62
C PRO A 69 -18.46 2.46 -10.61
N GLY A 70 -17.73 2.62 -11.72
CA GLY A 70 -16.72 3.68 -11.84
C GLY A 70 -15.49 3.49 -10.95
N LEU A 71 -15.17 2.25 -10.50
CA LEU A 71 -14.02 1.96 -9.64
C LEU A 71 -12.73 2.65 -10.11
N LYS A 72 -12.42 2.64 -11.41
CA LYS A 72 -11.22 3.29 -11.96
C LYS A 72 -11.18 4.80 -11.68
N ALA A 73 -12.32 5.49 -11.75
CA ALA A 73 -12.40 6.92 -11.44
C ALA A 73 -12.19 7.15 -9.94
N ILE A 74 -12.76 6.30 -9.08
CA ILE A 74 -12.57 6.34 -7.62
C ILE A 74 -11.10 6.10 -7.29
N GLU A 75 -10.45 5.10 -7.87
CA GLU A 75 -9.01 4.84 -7.70
C GLU A 75 -8.17 6.07 -8.07
N ILE A 76 -8.49 6.76 -9.15
CA ILE A 76 -7.73 7.95 -9.58
C ILE A 76 -7.98 9.14 -8.63
N VAL A 77 -9.23 9.46 -8.35
CA VAL A 77 -9.62 10.69 -7.64
C VAL A 77 -9.43 10.56 -6.12
N CYS A 78 -9.75 9.40 -5.55
CA CYS A 78 -9.73 9.19 -4.10
C CYS A 78 -8.43 8.54 -3.62
N LEU A 79 -7.67 7.86 -4.48
CA LEU A 79 -6.42 7.20 -4.10
C LEU A 79 -5.20 7.80 -4.81
N ALA A 80 -5.09 7.73 -6.13
CA ALA A 80 -3.87 8.16 -6.83
C ALA A 80 -3.60 9.68 -6.68
N LEU A 81 -4.62 10.53 -6.84
CA LEU A 81 -4.45 11.97 -6.74
C LEU A 81 -4.06 12.42 -5.32
N PRO A 82 -4.77 12.02 -4.23
CA PRO A 82 -4.33 12.35 -2.88
C PRO A 82 -2.93 11.79 -2.58
N PHE A 83 -2.56 10.63 -3.14
CA PHE A 83 -1.25 10.01 -2.92
C PHE A 83 -0.15 10.88 -3.50
N LEU A 84 -0.32 11.26 -4.76
CA LEU A 84 0.62 12.13 -5.46
C LEU A 84 0.71 13.49 -4.78
N CYS A 85 -0.42 14.08 -4.36
CA CYS A 85 -0.42 15.31 -3.58
C CYS A 85 0.37 15.16 -2.27
N HIS A 86 0.17 14.06 -1.54
CA HIS A 86 0.91 13.80 -0.30
C HIS A 86 2.41 13.66 -0.56
N ALA A 87 2.79 12.80 -1.53
CA ALA A 87 4.18 12.50 -1.84
C ALA A 87 4.93 13.73 -2.39
N ILE A 88 4.38 14.40 -3.41
CA ILE A 88 5.03 15.54 -4.08
C ILE A 88 5.20 16.70 -3.10
N LEU A 89 4.16 17.06 -2.35
CA LEU A 89 4.26 18.14 -1.35
C LEU A 89 5.12 17.75 -0.14
N GLY A 90 5.29 16.44 0.12
CA GLY A 90 6.10 15.89 1.19
C GLY A 90 7.61 15.93 0.91
N ILE A 91 8.02 15.82 -0.35
CA ILE A 91 9.44 15.78 -0.75
C ILE A 91 10.24 16.99 -0.22
N PRO A 92 9.79 18.25 -0.37
CA PRO A 92 10.49 19.39 0.20
C PRO A 92 10.70 19.29 1.73
N TYR A 93 9.73 18.72 2.46
CA TYR A 93 9.84 18.53 3.91
C TYR A 93 10.87 17.46 4.29
N LEU A 94 11.17 16.51 3.39
CA LEU A 94 12.26 15.55 3.59
C LEU A 94 13.62 16.23 3.54
N PHE A 95 13.83 17.09 2.53
CA PHE A 95 15.10 17.80 2.35
C PHE A 95 15.32 18.91 3.39
N GLN A 96 14.24 19.49 3.93
CA GLN A 96 14.32 20.55 4.95
C GLN A 96 14.34 20.00 6.38
N ALA A 97 14.38 18.68 6.56
CA ALA A 97 14.26 18.08 7.88
C ALA A 97 15.49 18.32 8.76
N CYS A 98 15.28 18.87 9.96
CA CYS A 98 16.32 19.01 10.98
C CYS A 98 16.09 18.04 12.16
N PRO A 99 16.43 16.74 12.04
CA PRO A 99 16.33 15.80 13.15
C PRO A 99 17.38 16.11 14.22
N ASN A 100 16.98 16.05 15.49
CA ASN A 100 17.83 16.36 16.65
C ASN A 100 17.85 15.25 17.72
N ALA A 101 17.31 14.07 17.41
CA ALA A 101 17.36 12.87 18.28
C ALA A 101 18.49 11.89 17.88
N GLY A 102 19.51 12.39 17.17
CA GLY A 102 20.63 11.59 16.66
C GLY A 102 21.86 11.63 17.57
N ILE A 103 23.04 11.75 16.98
CA ILE A 103 24.31 11.81 17.70
C ILE A 103 24.49 13.23 18.29
N SER A 104 24.83 13.29 19.58
CA SER A 104 25.22 14.55 20.24
C SER A 104 26.55 15.04 19.67
N ARG A 105 26.62 16.30 19.20
CA ARG A 105 27.86 16.89 18.69
C ARG A 105 28.12 18.22 19.38
N GLY A 106 29.10 18.23 20.29
CA GLY A 106 29.57 19.44 20.98
C GLY A 106 28.42 20.30 21.50
N SER A 107 28.24 21.48 20.91
CA SER A 107 27.21 22.47 21.27
C SER A 107 25.77 22.11 20.88
N LYS A 108 25.53 20.95 20.25
CA LYS A 108 24.19 20.46 19.87
C LYS A 108 23.91 19.11 20.54
N PRO A 109 23.33 19.09 21.74
CA PRO A 109 23.00 17.86 22.43
C PRO A 109 21.90 17.08 21.71
N ALA A 110 21.97 15.75 21.77
CA ALA A 110 20.90 14.88 21.29
C ALA A 110 19.68 14.98 22.21
N LEU A 111 18.51 15.28 21.64
CA LEU A 111 17.24 15.36 22.36
C LEU A 111 16.49 14.03 22.24
N LEU A 112 16.69 13.13 23.20
CA LEU A 112 16.10 11.78 23.23
C LEU A 112 14.65 11.75 23.74
N TYR A 113 13.88 12.80 23.50
CA TYR A 113 12.45 12.80 23.81
C TYR A 113 11.67 12.02 22.74
N ALA A 114 10.61 11.34 23.17
CA ALA A 114 9.78 10.50 22.29
C ALA A 114 9.31 11.21 21.01
N ARG A 115 8.98 12.52 21.08
CA ARG A 115 8.53 13.29 19.90
C ARG A 115 9.67 13.64 18.95
N ASN A 116 10.88 13.88 19.44
CA ASN A 116 12.07 14.14 18.62
C ASN A 116 12.50 12.87 17.87
N ILE A 117 12.41 11.72 18.55
CA ILE A 117 12.62 10.40 17.95
C ILE A 117 11.55 10.14 16.89
N ALA A 118 10.26 10.34 17.22
CA ALA A 118 9.17 10.11 16.28
C ALA A 118 9.23 11.05 15.07
N TYR A 119 9.62 12.31 15.28
CA TYR A 119 9.93 13.26 14.21
C TYR A 119 11.00 12.70 13.26
N THR A 120 12.09 12.17 13.81
CA THR A 120 13.19 11.62 13.00
C THR A 120 12.74 10.39 12.21
N TRP A 121 12.03 9.47 12.86
CA TRP A 121 11.52 8.26 12.21
C TRP A 121 10.46 8.56 11.14
N GLN A 122 9.61 9.58 11.31
CA GLN A 122 8.64 9.99 10.27
C GLN A 122 9.33 10.26 8.92
N ARG A 123 10.56 10.81 8.93
CA ARG A 123 11.31 11.10 7.70
C ARG A 123 12.05 9.88 7.18
N ARG A 124 12.60 9.06 8.06
CA ARG A 124 13.27 7.81 7.66
C ARG A 124 12.27 6.87 6.98
N THR A 125 11.09 6.69 7.58
CA THR A 125 10.04 5.87 6.99
C THR A 125 9.48 6.48 5.71
N ALA A 126 9.40 7.82 5.60
CA ALA A 126 9.01 8.47 4.35
C ALA A 126 9.96 8.16 3.19
N TRP A 127 11.27 8.14 3.42
CA TRP A 127 12.24 7.73 2.40
C TRP A 127 12.07 6.27 1.97
N ILE A 128 11.90 5.38 2.96
CA ILE A 128 11.62 3.95 2.70
C ILE A 128 10.35 3.81 1.86
N LEU A 129 9.27 4.52 2.25
CA LEU A 129 7.99 4.46 1.56
C LEU A 129 8.03 5.07 0.16
N LEU A 130 8.79 6.16 -0.05
CA LEU A 130 8.88 6.80 -1.36
C LEU A 130 9.36 5.81 -2.43
N PHE A 131 10.44 5.09 -2.15
CA PHE A 131 10.97 4.09 -3.09
C PHE A 131 10.21 2.77 -3.03
N GLY A 132 9.87 2.32 -1.82
CA GLY A 132 9.19 1.04 -1.63
C GLY A 132 7.77 1.01 -2.20
N LEU A 133 7.03 2.13 -2.15
CA LEU A 133 5.71 2.23 -2.75
C LEU A 133 5.76 2.29 -4.27
N ILE A 134 6.78 2.89 -4.87
CA ILE A 134 6.97 2.83 -6.33
C ILE A 134 7.09 1.37 -6.75
N PHE A 135 7.97 0.61 -6.09
CA PHE A 135 8.13 -0.82 -6.37
C PHE A 135 6.81 -1.59 -6.15
N HIS A 136 6.16 -1.40 -5.00
CA HIS A 136 4.89 -2.05 -4.67
C HIS A 136 3.79 -1.78 -5.70
N VAL A 137 3.56 -0.51 -6.06
CA VAL A 137 2.52 -0.13 -7.03
C VAL A 137 2.88 -0.64 -8.42
N VAL A 138 4.13 -0.50 -8.86
CA VAL A 138 4.57 -1.00 -10.18
C VAL A 138 4.36 -2.51 -10.28
N GLN A 139 4.82 -3.25 -9.27
CA GLN A 139 4.71 -4.70 -9.24
C GLN A 139 3.25 -5.17 -9.32
N PHE A 140 2.37 -4.68 -8.44
CA PHE A 140 1.01 -5.22 -8.38
C PHE A 140 0.03 -4.58 -9.36
N ARG A 141 0.23 -3.33 -9.79
CA ARG A 141 -0.69 -2.65 -10.71
C ARG A 141 -0.35 -2.86 -12.18
N PHE A 142 0.91 -3.13 -12.51
CA PHE A 142 1.34 -3.20 -13.91
C PHE A 142 2.02 -4.51 -14.29
N VAL A 143 2.84 -5.10 -13.41
CA VAL A 143 3.60 -6.32 -13.75
C VAL A 143 2.81 -7.59 -13.48
N CYS A 144 2.25 -7.71 -12.27
CA CYS A 144 1.52 -8.90 -11.80
C CYS A 144 0.00 -8.74 -11.91
N TYR A 145 -0.48 -7.67 -12.55
CA TYR A 145 -1.91 -7.45 -12.69
C TYR A 145 -2.55 -8.55 -13.57
N PRO A 146 -3.69 -9.14 -13.17
CA PRO A 146 -4.29 -10.24 -13.93
C PRO A 146 -4.58 -9.87 -15.39
N VAL A 147 -4.30 -10.81 -16.29
CA VAL A 147 -4.62 -10.71 -17.72
C VAL A 147 -6.05 -11.19 -17.94
N TYR A 148 -6.77 -10.59 -18.88
CA TYR A 148 -8.17 -10.92 -19.17
C TYR A 148 -8.23 -11.62 -20.52
N VAL A 149 -8.85 -12.79 -20.56
CA VAL A 149 -9.11 -13.56 -21.78
C VAL A 149 -10.53 -14.12 -21.75
N GLU A 150 -11.06 -14.44 -22.92
CA GLU A 150 -12.40 -15.01 -23.07
C GLU A 150 -12.31 -16.47 -23.50
N LEU A 151 -13.14 -17.31 -22.90
CA LEU A 151 -13.30 -18.72 -23.26
C LEU A 151 -14.79 -19.02 -23.29
N HIS A 152 -15.33 -19.38 -24.47
CA HIS A 152 -16.75 -19.67 -24.68
C HIS A 152 -17.70 -18.58 -24.14
N GLY A 153 -17.35 -17.30 -24.34
CA GLY A 153 -18.16 -16.16 -23.88
C GLY A 153 -18.08 -15.86 -22.38
N GLN A 154 -17.18 -16.52 -21.63
CA GLN A 154 -16.91 -16.23 -20.23
C GLN A 154 -15.51 -15.63 -20.06
N THR A 155 -15.39 -14.59 -19.21
CA THR A 155 -14.10 -13.96 -18.91
C THR A 155 -13.34 -14.76 -17.87
N TYR A 156 -12.08 -15.07 -18.19
CA TYR A 156 -11.11 -15.66 -17.29
C TYR A 156 -9.95 -14.69 -17.02
N TYR A 157 -9.42 -14.79 -15.81
CA TYR A 157 -8.33 -13.97 -15.30
C TYR A 157 -7.06 -14.83 -15.19
N GLY A 158 -6.07 -14.53 -16.03
CA GLY A 158 -4.78 -15.19 -16.09
C GLY A 158 -3.75 -14.56 -15.15
N VAL A 159 -3.12 -15.39 -14.31
CA VAL A 159 -2.07 -14.99 -13.38
C VAL A 159 -0.79 -15.76 -13.68
N LYS A 160 0.31 -15.05 -13.92
CA LYS A 160 1.63 -15.65 -14.10
C LYS A 160 2.09 -16.28 -12.78
N ILE A 161 2.50 -17.53 -12.83
CA ILE A 161 2.95 -18.27 -11.64
C ILE A 161 4.29 -18.98 -11.82
N HIS A 162 4.88 -19.27 -10.67
CA HIS A 162 5.99 -20.19 -10.49
C HIS A 162 5.43 -21.62 -10.32
N PRO A 163 5.67 -22.57 -11.26
CA PRO A 163 5.10 -23.93 -11.19
C PRO A 163 5.41 -24.67 -9.88
N GLU A 164 6.61 -24.45 -9.33
CA GLU A 164 7.06 -25.02 -8.06
C GLU A 164 6.16 -24.60 -6.87
N ARG A 165 5.44 -23.49 -7.00
CA ARG A 165 4.55 -22.94 -5.96
C ARG A 165 3.08 -23.23 -6.21
N TYR A 166 2.75 -24.02 -7.23
CA TYR A 166 1.37 -24.29 -7.64
C TYR A 166 0.48 -24.68 -6.45
N SER A 167 0.87 -25.68 -5.65
CA SER A 167 0.08 -26.19 -4.53
C SER A 167 -0.22 -25.11 -3.48
N ALA A 168 0.77 -24.29 -3.15
CA ALA A 168 0.64 -23.22 -2.16
C ALA A 168 -0.31 -22.11 -2.66
N ILE A 169 -0.24 -21.79 -3.95
CA ILE A 169 -1.05 -20.75 -4.58
C ILE A 169 -2.53 -21.15 -4.63
N VAL A 170 -2.81 -22.38 -5.05
CA VAL A 170 -4.18 -22.89 -5.32
C VAL A 170 -4.89 -23.46 -4.09
N ARG A 171 -4.25 -23.48 -2.92
CA ARG A 171 -4.82 -24.05 -1.70
C ARG A 171 -6.21 -23.46 -1.39
N GLY A 172 -7.20 -24.33 -1.19
CA GLY A 172 -8.58 -23.94 -0.88
C GLY A 172 -9.36 -23.32 -2.03
N THR A 173 -8.88 -23.47 -3.26
CA THR A 173 -9.52 -22.93 -4.46
C THR A 173 -9.79 -24.01 -5.50
N HIS A 174 -10.83 -23.82 -6.31
CA HIS A 174 -11.31 -24.80 -7.29
C HIS A 174 -11.65 -24.13 -8.62
N GLY A 175 -11.90 -24.94 -9.66
CA GLY A 175 -12.37 -24.45 -10.95
C GLY A 175 -11.34 -23.60 -11.71
N MET A 176 -10.09 -24.05 -11.70
CA MET A 176 -8.99 -23.39 -12.40
C MET A 176 -8.49 -24.19 -13.59
N PHE A 177 -7.89 -23.47 -14.53
CA PHE A 177 -7.19 -24.03 -15.67
C PHE A 177 -5.74 -23.58 -15.69
N THR A 178 -4.89 -24.37 -16.34
CA THR A 178 -3.48 -24.06 -16.53
C THR A 178 -3.16 -23.84 -17.99
N VAL A 179 -2.25 -22.90 -18.27
CA VAL A 179 -1.70 -22.66 -19.61
C VAL A 179 -0.18 -22.71 -19.53
N ASN A 180 0.45 -23.35 -20.52
CA ASN A 180 1.91 -23.59 -20.63
C ASN A 180 2.55 -24.40 -19.49
N PHE A 181 1.77 -25.07 -18.66
CA PHE A 181 2.29 -26.10 -17.76
C PHE A 181 1.21 -27.13 -17.43
N SER A 182 1.65 -28.34 -17.12
CA SER A 182 0.83 -29.43 -16.59
C SER A 182 1.61 -30.05 -15.45
N ASP A 183 0.97 -30.22 -14.29
CA ASP A 183 1.56 -31.02 -13.20
C ASP A 183 1.04 -32.46 -13.35
N PRO A 184 1.91 -33.43 -13.72
CA PRO A 184 1.50 -34.82 -13.93
C PRO A 184 0.90 -35.46 -12.68
N GLN A 185 1.22 -34.96 -11.49
CA GLN A 185 0.76 -35.52 -10.22
C GLN A 185 -0.56 -34.91 -9.73
N LYS A 186 -1.04 -33.81 -10.32
CA LYS A 186 -2.14 -33.00 -9.76
C LYS A 186 -3.37 -32.87 -10.67
N HIS A 187 -3.49 -33.68 -11.71
CA HIS A 187 -4.64 -33.72 -12.63
C HIS A 187 -5.12 -32.31 -13.04
N THR A 188 -4.18 -31.44 -13.42
CA THR A 188 -4.49 -30.07 -13.84
C THR A 188 -5.14 -30.07 -15.22
N LEU A 189 -6.31 -29.45 -15.36
CA LEU A 189 -6.93 -29.22 -16.66
C LEU A 189 -6.14 -28.14 -17.40
N ARG A 190 -5.34 -28.58 -18.39
CA ARG A 190 -4.57 -27.71 -19.28
C ARG A 190 -5.44 -27.30 -20.47
N LEU A 191 -5.40 -26.02 -20.81
CA LEU A 191 -6.00 -25.47 -22.01
C LEU A 191 -4.90 -24.97 -22.95
N ASP A 192 -5.17 -24.99 -24.25
CA ASP A 192 -4.26 -24.43 -25.24
C ASP A 192 -4.61 -22.96 -25.47
N ILE A 193 -3.59 -22.16 -25.80
CA ILE A 193 -3.76 -20.72 -25.99
C ILE A 193 -4.75 -20.43 -27.13
N SER A 194 -4.84 -21.33 -28.11
CA SER A 194 -5.80 -21.26 -29.23
C SER A 194 -7.26 -21.30 -28.80
N ASP A 195 -7.54 -21.80 -27.59
CA ASP A 195 -8.91 -21.89 -27.07
C ASP A 195 -9.43 -20.54 -26.57
N PHE A 196 -8.54 -19.55 -26.42
CA PHE A 196 -8.87 -18.24 -25.86
C PHE A 196 -8.98 -17.15 -26.91
N GLU A 197 -9.93 -16.26 -26.68
CA GLU A 197 -10.15 -15.04 -27.47
C GLU A 197 -9.83 -13.79 -26.64
N GLY A 198 -9.61 -12.67 -27.33
CA GLY A 198 -9.42 -11.35 -26.72
C GLY A 198 -8.07 -10.69 -26.97
N SER A 199 -8.02 -9.38 -26.68
CA SER A 199 -6.86 -8.53 -27.01
C SER A 199 -5.57 -8.86 -26.24
N GLN A 200 -5.66 -9.60 -25.13
CA GLN A 200 -4.51 -9.90 -24.27
C GLN A 200 -4.03 -11.36 -24.34
N VAL A 201 -4.62 -12.19 -25.21
CA VAL A 201 -4.23 -13.61 -25.36
C VAL A 201 -2.74 -13.76 -25.66
N SER A 202 -2.16 -12.85 -26.46
CA SER A 202 -0.73 -12.85 -26.76
C SER A 202 0.19 -12.77 -25.54
N ARG A 203 -0.30 -12.20 -24.41
CA ARG A 203 0.45 -12.14 -23.15
C ARG A 203 0.57 -13.50 -22.47
N LEU A 204 -0.28 -14.46 -22.80
CA LEU A 204 -0.24 -15.81 -22.23
C LEU A 204 0.83 -16.72 -22.85
N SER A 205 1.58 -16.27 -23.86
CA SER A 205 2.41 -17.16 -24.71
C SER A 205 3.73 -17.64 -24.11
N THR A 206 4.28 -16.97 -23.10
CA THR A 206 5.70 -17.13 -22.72
C THR A 206 5.93 -17.75 -21.35
N HIS A 207 4.91 -17.80 -20.49
CA HIS A 207 5.08 -18.20 -19.09
C HIS A 207 3.96 -19.14 -18.63
N PRO A 208 4.14 -19.88 -17.53
CA PRO A 208 3.07 -20.63 -16.88
C PRO A 208 1.99 -19.70 -16.32
N TYR A 209 0.73 -19.94 -16.66
CA TYR A 209 -0.42 -19.17 -16.18
C TYR A 209 -1.46 -20.05 -15.49
N LEU A 210 -2.04 -19.51 -14.42
CA LEU A 210 -3.28 -19.97 -13.80
C LEU A 210 -4.44 -19.12 -14.28
N LEU A 211 -5.53 -19.76 -14.70
CA LEU A 211 -6.77 -19.07 -15.08
C LEU A 211 -7.90 -19.40 -14.10
N THR A 212 -8.65 -18.37 -13.73
CA THR A 212 -9.82 -18.49 -12.86
C THR A 212 -10.92 -17.54 -13.35
N PRO A 213 -12.21 -17.89 -13.21
CA PRO A 213 -13.31 -16.99 -13.59
C PRO A 213 -13.55 -15.86 -12.55
N SER A 214 -12.87 -15.90 -11.40
CA SER A 214 -13.05 -14.94 -10.31
C SER A 214 -11.86 -13.97 -10.22
N ILE A 215 -12.15 -12.68 -10.36
CA ILE A 215 -11.12 -11.64 -10.22
C ILE A 215 -10.50 -11.63 -8.81
N GLY A 216 -11.29 -11.86 -7.76
CA GLY A 216 -10.77 -11.94 -6.39
C GLY A 216 -9.83 -13.12 -6.19
N THR A 217 -10.14 -14.25 -6.84
CA THR A 217 -9.28 -15.44 -6.83
C THR A 217 -7.98 -15.18 -7.60
N ALA A 218 -8.03 -14.46 -8.71
CA ALA A 218 -6.83 -14.06 -9.44
C ALA A 218 -5.90 -13.19 -8.57
N PHE A 219 -6.43 -12.18 -7.89
CA PHE A 219 -5.64 -11.37 -6.96
C PHE A 219 -5.10 -12.18 -5.78
N LEU A 220 -5.83 -13.18 -5.29
CA LEU A 220 -5.35 -14.08 -4.24
C LEU A 220 -4.09 -14.82 -4.71
N TYR A 221 -4.09 -15.32 -5.95
CA TYR A 221 -2.92 -15.98 -6.53
C TYR A 221 -1.75 -15.04 -6.73
N VAL A 222 -2.00 -13.80 -7.15
CA VAL A 222 -0.96 -12.77 -7.27
C VAL A 222 -0.26 -12.55 -5.93
N VAL A 223 -1.02 -12.38 -4.84
CA VAL A 223 -0.47 -12.16 -3.49
C VAL A 223 0.29 -13.39 -3.01
N ARG A 224 -0.30 -14.60 -3.14
CA ARG A 224 0.35 -15.86 -2.73
C ARG A 224 1.62 -16.13 -3.49
N ASN A 225 1.63 -15.88 -4.80
CA ASN A 225 2.81 -16.08 -5.66
C ASN A 225 3.92 -15.07 -5.33
N ALA A 226 3.57 -13.79 -5.14
CA ALA A 226 4.56 -12.74 -4.87
C ALA A 226 5.29 -12.94 -3.53
N LEU A 227 4.58 -13.35 -2.48
CA LEU A 227 5.12 -13.39 -1.11
C LEU A 227 5.87 -14.67 -0.72
N GLY A 228 6.12 -15.61 -1.64
CA GLY A 228 6.91 -16.81 -1.28
C GLY A 228 8.40 -16.70 -1.44
N SER A 229 8.90 -15.57 -1.93
CA SER A 229 10.34 -15.31 -1.90
C SER A 229 10.72 -14.68 -0.57
N LEU A 230 11.73 -15.24 0.10
CA LEU A 230 12.23 -14.72 1.39
C LEU A 230 12.59 -13.24 1.28
N TRP A 231 13.27 -12.85 0.20
CA TRP A 231 13.66 -11.46 -0.04
C TRP A 231 12.46 -10.53 -0.17
N VAL A 232 11.41 -11.00 -0.84
CA VAL A 232 10.16 -10.25 -0.99
C VAL A 232 9.43 -10.13 0.35
N ALA A 233 9.39 -11.19 1.15
CA ALA A 233 8.81 -11.17 2.50
C ALA A 233 9.54 -10.20 3.45
N VAL A 234 10.88 -10.21 3.45
CA VAL A 234 11.69 -9.26 4.25
C VAL A 234 11.47 -7.82 3.78
N PHE A 235 11.48 -7.59 2.47
CA PHE A 235 11.21 -6.26 1.90
C PHE A 235 9.83 -5.72 2.34
N TYR A 236 8.77 -6.50 2.18
CA TYR A 236 7.42 -6.08 2.58
C TYR A 236 7.25 -5.97 4.09
N THR A 237 8.02 -6.72 4.89
CA THR A 237 8.05 -6.55 6.36
C THR A 237 8.54 -5.15 6.71
N VAL A 238 9.67 -4.72 6.13
CA VAL A 238 10.20 -3.35 6.34
C VAL A 238 9.21 -2.30 5.84
N LEU A 239 8.60 -2.54 4.67
CA LEU A 239 7.66 -1.59 4.07
C LEU A 239 6.38 -1.42 4.91
N VAL A 240 5.80 -2.51 5.42
CA VAL A 240 4.61 -2.48 6.31
C VAL A 240 4.91 -1.75 7.61
N LEU A 241 6.05 -2.05 8.26
CA LEU A 241 6.43 -1.36 9.50
C LEU A 241 6.66 0.13 9.27
N ALA A 242 7.30 0.50 8.15
CA ALA A 242 7.48 1.89 7.77
C ALA A 242 6.13 2.58 7.50
N ALA A 243 5.21 1.93 6.78
CA ALA A 243 3.88 2.45 6.46
C ALA A 243 3.04 2.67 7.71
N ALA A 244 2.97 1.67 8.60
CA ALA A 244 2.23 1.76 9.85
C ALA A 244 2.79 2.89 10.73
N PHE A 245 4.12 2.95 10.91
CA PHE A 245 4.73 4.04 11.68
C PHE A 245 4.41 5.41 11.08
N HIS A 246 4.63 5.58 9.77
CA HIS A 246 4.41 6.86 9.08
C HIS A 246 2.94 7.30 9.16
N GLY A 247 2.01 6.37 8.91
CA GLY A 247 0.58 6.63 8.87
C GLY A 247 0.01 6.99 10.25
N PHE A 248 0.35 6.23 11.30
CA PHE A 248 -0.23 6.44 12.63
C PHE A 248 0.45 7.57 13.43
N ASN A 249 1.77 7.76 13.29
CA ASN A 249 2.41 8.95 13.85
C ASN A 249 1.98 10.22 13.08
N GLY A 250 1.72 10.09 11.78
CA GLY A 250 1.08 11.12 10.96
C GLY A 250 -0.33 11.45 11.43
N LEU A 251 -1.15 10.43 11.70
CA LEU A 251 -2.53 10.58 12.20
C LEU A 251 -2.59 11.34 13.53
N TRP A 252 -1.74 10.97 14.50
CA TRP A 252 -1.62 11.76 15.73
C TRP A 252 -1.25 13.22 15.42
N THR A 253 -0.32 13.43 14.48
CA THR A 253 0.21 14.77 14.16
C THR A 253 -0.87 15.61 13.50
N PHE A 254 -1.70 15.01 12.66
CA PHE A 254 -2.88 15.65 12.11
C PHE A 254 -3.83 16.09 13.21
N ILE A 255 -4.28 15.17 14.08
CA ILE A 255 -5.28 15.44 15.12
C ILE A 255 -4.86 16.61 16.02
N SER A 256 -3.60 16.62 16.44
CA SER A 256 -3.05 17.67 17.31
C SER A 256 -2.83 19.00 16.59
N ARG A 257 -2.30 18.99 15.35
CA ARG A 257 -1.96 20.22 14.61
C ARG A 257 -3.17 20.91 14.00
N TRP A 258 -4.21 20.16 13.68
CA TRP A 258 -5.50 20.70 13.23
C TRP A 258 -6.39 21.15 14.38
N GLY A 259 -5.97 20.94 15.63
CA GLY A 259 -6.73 21.38 16.80
C GLY A 259 -8.03 20.61 17.02
N ILE A 260 -8.16 19.40 16.43
CA ILE A 260 -9.32 18.51 16.66
C ILE A 260 -9.46 18.22 18.16
N VAL A 261 -8.32 18.07 18.85
CA VAL A 261 -8.26 17.96 20.31
C VAL A 261 -7.28 18.98 20.87
N LEU A 262 -7.80 19.88 21.70
CA LEU A 262 -7.02 20.95 22.35
C LEU A 262 -6.38 20.52 23.68
N PRO A 263 -7.05 19.78 24.60
CA PRO A 263 -6.48 19.48 25.90
C PRO A 263 -5.30 18.50 25.84
N THR A 264 -4.17 18.84 26.49
CA THR A 264 -2.93 18.02 26.49
C THR A 264 -3.14 16.60 27.03
N ARG A 265 -4.03 16.42 28.01
CA ARG A 265 -4.38 15.10 28.56
C ARG A 265 -5.01 14.21 27.48
N LEU A 266 -5.97 14.75 26.73
CA LEU A 266 -6.64 14.02 25.63
C LEU A 266 -5.69 13.79 24.44
N GLN A 267 -4.83 14.76 24.10
CA GLN A 267 -3.80 14.56 23.07
C GLN A 267 -2.83 13.42 23.41
N THR A 268 -2.53 13.23 24.70
CA THR A 268 -1.71 12.12 25.19
C THR A 268 -2.45 10.79 25.11
N GLY A 269 -3.72 10.75 25.53
CA GLY A 269 -4.57 9.56 25.37
C GLY A 269 -4.69 9.12 23.90
N LEU A 270 -5.02 10.05 23.01
CA LEU A 270 -5.14 9.77 21.57
C LEU A 270 -3.82 9.36 20.92
N ARG A 271 -2.67 9.82 21.44
CA ARG A 271 -1.36 9.32 21.02
C ARG A 271 -1.21 7.84 21.29
N ASN A 272 -1.57 7.42 22.50
CA ASN A 272 -1.46 6.03 22.88
C ASN A 272 -2.42 5.18 22.03
N VAL A 273 -3.63 5.65 21.76
CA VAL A 273 -4.58 4.98 20.84
C VAL A 273 -3.97 4.83 19.44
N CYS A 274 -3.41 5.89 18.86
CA CYS A 274 -2.77 5.83 17.54
C CYS A 274 -1.60 4.84 17.53
N TYR A 275 -0.80 4.79 18.60
CA TYR A 275 0.34 3.88 18.69
C TYR A 275 -0.08 2.43 18.95
N CYS A 276 -1.16 2.18 19.69
CA CYS A 276 -1.76 0.86 19.80
C CYS A 276 -2.26 0.38 18.43
N ALA A 277 -2.98 1.22 17.70
CA ALA A 277 -3.45 0.91 16.34
C ALA A 277 -2.28 0.64 15.37
N MET A 278 -1.20 1.41 15.48
CA MET A 278 0.05 1.17 14.75
C MET A 278 0.62 -0.23 14.99
N VAL A 279 0.67 -0.68 16.24
CA VAL A 279 1.16 -2.02 16.59
C VAL A 279 0.22 -3.10 16.04
N ILE A 280 -1.09 -2.92 16.16
CA ILE A 280 -2.08 -3.86 15.63
C ILE A 280 -1.93 -4.01 14.12
N VAL A 281 -1.95 -2.90 13.37
CA VAL A 281 -1.81 -2.93 11.90
C VAL A 281 -0.45 -3.50 11.47
N SER A 282 0.62 -3.18 12.21
CA SER A 282 1.94 -3.79 11.98
C SER A 282 1.89 -5.31 12.16
N ALA A 283 1.30 -5.79 13.26
CA ALA A 283 1.18 -7.22 13.54
C ALA A 283 0.33 -7.94 12.49
N MET A 284 -0.80 -7.35 12.06
CA MET A 284 -1.64 -7.89 10.99
C MET A 284 -0.86 -8.03 9.69
N GLY A 285 -0.16 -6.98 9.25
CA GLY A 285 0.59 -7.00 8.00
C GLY A 285 1.78 -7.97 8.04
N VAL A 286 2.55 -7.97 9.13
CA VAL A 286 3.68 -8.91 9.32
C VAL A 286 3.18 -10.36 9.36
N SER A 287 2.12 -10.65 10.12
CA SER A 287 1.49 -11.97 10.18
C SER A 287 1.09 -12.45 8.79
N THR A 288 0.43 -11.59 8.00
CA THR A 288 0.02 -11.91 6.62
C THR A 288 1.19 -12.34 5.75
N ILE A 289 2.29 -11.57 5.78
CA ILE A 289 3.49 -11.81 4.98
C ILE A 289 4.09 -13.17 5.33
N TRP A 290 4.34 -13.42 6.62
CA TRP A 290 5.03 -14.63 7.05
C TRP A 290 4.15 -15.88 7.00
N ASN A 291 2.84 -15.75 7.19
CA ASN A 291 1.91 -16.87 6.99
C ASN A 291 1.92 -17.31 5.52
N ILE A 292 1.83 -16.38 4.57
CA ILE A 292 1.85 -16.72 3.13
C ILE A 292 3.21 -17.27 2.71
N TYR A 293 4.30 -16.73 3.24
CA TYR A 293 5.64 -17.25 3.02
C TYR A 293 5.79 -18.69 3.54
N ASN A 294 5.27 -18.99 4.74
CA ASN A 294 5.34 -20.33 5.34
C ASN A 294 4.36 -21.35 4.75
N MET A 295 3.35 -20.89 4.00
CA MET A 295 2.49 -21.76 3.19
C MET A 295 3.19 -22.23 1.90
N ALA A 296 4.37 -21.68 1.57
CA ALA A 296 5.17 -22.02 0.39
C ALA A 296 5.82 -23.40 0.51
#